data_AF-A0A964ZGC8-F1
#
_entry.id   AF-A0A964ZGC8-F1
#
_cell.length_a   1.000
_cell.length_b   1.000
_cell.length_c   1.000
_cell.angle_alpha   90.00
_cell.angle_beta   90.00
_cell.angle_gamma   90.00
#
_symmetry.space_group_name_H-M   'P 1'
#
loop_
_entity.id
_entity.type
_entity.pdbx_description
1 polymer ?
#
loop_
_entity_poly.entity_id
_entity_poly.type
_entity_poly.pdbx_seq_one_letter_code
_entity_poly.pdbx_strand_id
1 'polypeptide(L)'
;MHYTKQVATFHVLALTALTFAPSLCRAEPLPYTTWTPFSWMGGPNAVQTQSPFTFTANQSFTLDVTDAFAQGDRFQVRNLATGNELIGMTTQINGPANFMINPNDAFASDGFSHGSFLLPQGSYALSFKNIQIAQGAPNGTAYFRLTPTALPPVTPVVPPPDLAQVPEPGTLILAACGVAGLAYPGLRRWGRRREEPQPE
;
A
#
# COMPACT_ATOMS: atom_id res chain seq x y z
N MET A 1 48.14 41.32 -49.45
CA MET A 1 47.27 40.15 -49.71
C MET A 1 47.63 39.06 -48.69
N HIS A 2 46.90 38.99 -47.57
CA HIS A 2 47.07 37.93 -46.58
C HIS A 2 45.76 37.16 -46.48
N TYR A 3 45.82 35.88 -46.83
CA TYR A 3 44.74 34.89 -46.65
C TYR A 3 45.00 34.16 -45.33
N THR A 4 44.12 34.33 -44.34
CA THR A 4 44.17 33.55 -43.10
C THR A 4 42.96 32.62 -43.06
N LYS A 5 43.24 31.32 -43.16
CA LYS A 5 42.26 30.23 -43.19
C LYS A 5 41.55 30.11 -41.84
N GLN A 6 40.22 30.11 -41.82
CA GLN A 6 39.45 29.71 -40.65
C GLN A 6 39.40 28.17 -40.59
N VAL A 7 39.90 27.61 -39.49
CA VAL A 7 39.80 26.18 -39.18
C VAL A 7 38.57 26.00 -38.31
N ALA A 8 37.56 25.30 -38.83
CA ALA A 8 36.35 24.94 -38.09
C ALA A 8 36.64 23.72 -37.20
N THR A 9 36.65 23.93 -35.89
CA THR A 9 36.82 22.87 -34.88
C THR A 9 35.44 22.29 -34.54
N PHE A 10 35.11 21.11 -35.08
CA PHE A 10 33.93 20.35 -34.67
C PHE A 10 34.20 19.65 -33.33
N HIS A 11 33.50 20.08 -32.27
CA HIS A 11 33.44 19.35 -31.01
C HIS A 11 32.35 18.28 -31.12
N VAL A 12 32.75 17.02 -31.12
CA VAL A 12 31.85 15.87 -31.04
C VAL A 12 31.36 15.77 -29.60
N LEU A 13 30.07 16.07 -29.37
CA LEU A 13 29.40 15.73 -28.11
C LEU A 13 29.21 14.21 -28.06
N ALA A 14 30.00 13.54 -27.21
CA ALA A 14 29.76 12.15 -26.85
C ALA A 14 28.62 12.10 -25.81
N LEU A 15 27.42 11.71 -26.27
CA LEU A 15 26.27 11.47 -25.39
C LEU A 15 26.40 10.06 -24.79
N THR A 16 27.04 9.96 -23.64
CA THR A 16 27.13 8.69 -22.89
C THR A 16 25.78 8.42 -22.23
N ALA A 17 24.95 7.59 -22.87
CA ALA A 17 23.70 7.11 -22.27
C ALA A 17 24.04 6.13 -21.14
N LEU A 18 23.98 6.60 -19.90
CA LEU A 18 24.09 5.77 -18.70
C LEU A 18 22.82 4.91 -18.62
N THR A 19 22.89 3.66 -19.04
CA THR A 19 21.82 2.69 -18.86
C THR A 19 21.76 2.31 -17.38
N PHE A 20 20.97 3.05 -16.61
CA PHE A 20 20.50 2.57 -15.31
C PHE A 20 19.65 1.33 -15.56
N ALA A 21 20.19 0.14 -15.30
CA ALA A 21 19.37 -1.04 -15.15
C ALA A 21 18.44 -0.78 -13.97
N PRO A 22 17.10 -0.77 -14.15
CA PRO A 22 16.20 -0.72 -13.02
C PRO A 22 16.44 -2.01 -12.25
N SER A 23 17.02 -1.90 -11.06
CA SER A 23 17.02 -3.00 -10.10
C SER A 23 15.57 -3.41 -9.92
N LEU A 24 15.22 -4.61 -10.38
CA LEU A 24 13.93 -5.22 -10.12
C LEU A 24 13.86 -5.45 -8.61
N CYS A 25 13.44 -4.43 -7.85
CA CYS A 25 13.11 -4.59 -6.45
C CYS A 25 11.85 -5.46 -6.40
N ARG A 26 12.07 -6.77 -6.40
CA ARG A 26 11.02 -7.72 -6.06
C ARG A 26 10.75 -7.52 -4.58
N ALA A 27 9.60 -6.94 -4.25
CA ALA A 27 9.11 -6.95 -2.87
C ALA A 27 9.01 -8.42 -2.45
N GLU A 28 9.82 -8.83 -1.47
CA GLU A 28 9.55 -10.11 -0.81
C GLU A 28 8.22 -9.98 -0.07
N PRO A 29 7.26 -10.89 -0.31
CA PRO A 29 6.02 -10.86 0.42
C PRO A 29 6.33 -11.00 1.92
N LEU A 30 5.87 -10.05 2.73
CA LEU A 30 6.02 -10.14 4.18
C LEU A 30 5.32 -11.40 4.69
N PRO A 31 5.98 -12.21 5.54
CA PRO A 31 5.36 -13.42 6.07
C PRO A 31 4.22 -13.02 7.01
N TYR A 32 2.99 -13.35 6.63
CA TYR A 32 1.83 -13.18 7.50
C TYR A 32 1.90 -14.16 8.68
N THR A 33 1.34 -13.76 9.82
CA THR A 33 1.22 -14.54 11.07
C THR A 33 2.53 -14.96 11.75
N THR A 34 3.68 -14.65 11.14
CA THR A 34 5.00 -14.96 11.68
C THR A 34 5.66 -13.69 12.22
N TRP A 35 6.34 -13.82 13.36
CA TRP A 35 7.13 -12.73 13.92
C TRP A 35 8.34 -12.42 13.03
N THR A 36 8.40 -11.19 12.56
CA THR A 36 9.49 -10.62 11.77
C THR A 36 10.31 -9.71 12.66
N PRO A 37 11.64 -9.94 12.78
CA PRO A 37 12.48 -9.09 13.59
C PRO A 37 12.78 -7.75 12.91
N PHE A 38 12.95 -6.70 13.71
CA PHE A 38 13.60 -5.45 13.31
C PHE A 38 14.56 -5.02 14.42
N SER A 39 15.63 -4.31 14.04
CA SER A 39 16.71 -3.96 14.97
C SER A 39 17.03 -2.48 14.85
N TRP A 40 17.64 -1.90 15.87
CA TRP A 40 18.12 -0.51 15.87
C TRP A 40 19.51 -0.42 16.49
N MET A 41 20.19 0.69 16.23
CA MET A 41 21.48 1.00 16.83
C MET A 41 21.55 2.47 17.20
N GLY A 42 22.27 2.79 18.29
CA GLY A 42 22.63 4.17 18.62
C GLY A 42 21.72 4.87 19.62
N GLY A 43 21.03 4.13 20.49
CA GLY A 43 20.26 4.69 21.59
C GLY A 43 18.83 5.07 21.23
N PRO A 44 18.14 5.88 22.05
CA PRO A 44 16.75 6.26 21.79
C PRO A 44 16.65 7.19 20.59
N ASN A 45 15.49 7.19 19.93
CA ASN A 45 15.21 7.94 18.70
C ASN A 45 15.90 7.42 17.43
N ALA A 46 16.51 6.25 17.47
CA ALA A 46 16.97 5.53 16.31
C ALA A 46 15.78 4.94 15.52
N VAL A 47 15.86 5.07 14.19
CA VAL A 47 15.02 4.29 13.27
C VAL A 47 15.64 2.91 13.12
N GLN A 48 14.82 1.91 12.85
CA GLN A 48 15.29 0.57 12.54
C GLN A 48 16.40 0.57 11.47
N THR A 49 17.32 -0.38 11.57
CA THR A 49 18.46 -0.55 10.64
C THR A 49 18.03 -1.13 9.30
N GLN A 50 16.94 -1.90 9.28
CA GLN A 50 16.38 -2.46 8.06
C GLN A 50 15.66 -1.38 7.26
N SER A 51 15.62 -1.53 5.94
CA SER A 51 14.75 -0.71 5.09
C SER A 51 13.28 -0.81 5.55
N PRO A 52 12.44 0.21 5.28
CA PRO A 52 11.02 0.15 5.61
C PRO A 52 10.37 -1.11 5.05
N PHE A 53 9.51 -1.75 5.83
CA PHE A 53 8.84 -2.98 5.42
C PHE A 53 7.65 -2.61 4.53
N THR A 54 7.71 -2.96 3.25
CA THR A 54 6.69 -2.61 2.26
C THR A 54 5.78 -3.77 1.93
N PHE A 55 4.47 -3.52 1.86
CA PHE A 55 3.49 -4.51 1.41
C PHE A 55 2.19 -3.84 0.96
N THR A 56 1.38 -4.60 0.21
CA THR A 56 0.01 -4.22 -0.13
C THR A 56 -0.94 -5.17 0.58
N ALA A 57 -1.81 -4.61 1.41
CA ALA A 57 -2.88 -5.29 2.11
C ALA A 57 -4.12 -5.34 1.21
N ASN A 58 -4.56 -6.54 0.82
CA ASN A 58 -5.80 -6.76 0.05
C ASN A 58 -7.05 -6.92 0.94
N GLN A 59 -6.86 -6.90 2.25
CA GLN A 59 -7.87 -6.93 3.30
C GLN A 59 -7.30 -6.22 4.53
N SER A 60 -8.09 -6.05 5.59
CA SER A 60 -7.56 -5.50 6.84
C SER A 60 -6.64 -6.50 7.56
N PHE A 61 -5.62 -5.97 8.23
CA PHE A 61 -4.69 -6.71 9.08
C PHE A 61 -4.59 -6.06 10.46
N THR A 62 -4.30 -6.86 11.48
CA THR A 62 -3.78 -6.37 12.75
C THR A 62 -2.25 -6.44 12.71
N LEU A 63 -1.60 -5.30 12.90
CA LEU A 63 -0.17 -5.19 13.13
C LEU A 63 0.10 -5.30 14.64
N ASP A 64 0.67 -6.41 15.05
CA ASP A 64 1.17 -6.59 16.41
C ASP A 64 2.66 -6.23 16.44
N VAL A 65 3.07 -5.50 17.47
CA VAL A 65 4.46 -5.09 17.71
C VAL A 65 4.80 -5.40 19.16
N THR A 66 5.96 -5.99 19.40
CA THR A 66 6.45 -6.28 20.76
C THR A 66 7.94 -5.98 20.88
N ASP A 67 8.32 -5.45 22.03
CA ASP A 67 9.66 -5.54 22.57
C ASP A 67 10.05 -7.02 22.78
N ALA A 68 11.34 -7.31 22.72
CA ALA A 68 11.93 -8.59 23.06
C ALA A 68 13.35 -8.37 23.58
N PHE A 69 13.90 -9.40 24.21
CA PHE A 69 15.15 -9.34 24.96
C PHE A 69 14.99 -8.45 26.19
N ALA A 70 15.53 -7.24 26.21
CA ALA A 70 15.56 -6.42 27.43
C ALA A 70 14.31 -5.54 27.55
N GLN A 71 13.54 -5.73 28.62
CA GLN A 71 12.38 -4.91 28.92
C GLN A 71 12.73 -3.42 29.00
N GLY A 72 11.94 -2.60 28.31
CA GLY A 72 11.91 -1.15 28.49
C GLY A 72 12.05 -0.37 27.19
N ASP A 73 12.20 -1.05 26.06
CA ASP A 73 12.11 -0.40 24.76
C ASP A 73 10.66 0.00 24.49
N ARG A 74 10.45 1.14 23.82
CA ARG A 74 9.14 1.58 23.36
C ARG A 74 9.25 2.07 21.94
N PHE A 75 8.27 1.76 21.10
CA PHE A 75 8.34 2.01 19.67
C PHE A 75 7.23 2.95 19.20
N GLN A 76 7.59 3.82 18.27
CA GLN A 76 6.68 4.55 17.42
C GLN A 76 6.61 3.85 16.06
N VAL A 77 5.40 3.55 15.61
CA VAL A 77 5.12 2.89 14.33
C VAL A 77 4.58 3.91 13.35
N ARG A 78 5.18 4.00 12.16
CA ARG A 78 4.80 4.97 11.13
C ARG A 78 4.60 4.34 9.77
N ASN A 79 3.69 4.92 8.98
CA ASN A 79 3.53 4.60 7.57
C ASN A 79 4.24 5.66 6.72
N LEU A 80 5.31 5.26 6.04
CA LEU A 80 6.04 6.14 5.12
C LEU A 80 5.33 6.29 3.78
N ALA A 81 4.44 5.36 3.40
CA ALA A 81 3.70 5.42 2.14
C ALA A 81 2.70 6.59 2.10
N THR A 82 2.22 7.04 3.26
CA THR A 82 1.32 8.19 3.42
C THR A 82 2.03 9.45 3.91
N GLY A 83 3.37 9.54 3.78
CA GLY A 83 4.13 10.72 4.16
C GLY A 83 4.51 10.78 5.64
N ASN A 84 4.92 9.63 6.22
CA ASN A 84 5.39 9.50 7.60
C ASN A 84 4.30 9.66 8.68
N GLU A 85 3.08 9.24 8.36
CA GLU A 85 1.92 9.22 9.25
C GLU A 85 2.16 8.31 10.46
N LEU A 86 1.69 8.74 11.64
CA LEU A 86 1.76 7.95 12.86
C LEU A 86 0.62 6.93 12.91
N ILE A 87 0.97 5.64 12.92
CA ILE A 87 -0.01 4.56 13.15
C ILE A 87 -0.30 4.44 14.64
N GLY A 88 0.75 4.44 15.47
CA GLY A 88 0.60 4.33 16.92
C GLY A 88 1.93 4.18 17.66
N MET A 89 1.84 3.91 18.95
CA MET A 89 2.99 3.66 19.83
C MET A 89 2.72 2.43 20.69
N THR A 90 3.77 1.67 21.00
CA THR A 90 3.66 0.59 22.00
C THR A 90 3.48 1.16 23.41
N THR A 91 3.00 0.32 24.32
CA THR A 91 2.84 0.64 25.74
C THR A 91 4.15 1.10 26.36
N GLN A 92 4.07 1.98 27.36
CA GLN A 92 5.26 2.36 28.12
C GLN A 92 5.41 1.40 29.30
N ILE A 93 6.55 0.73 29.36
CA ILE A 93 6.92 -0.10 30.50
C ILE A 93 8.05 0.59 31.26
N ASN A 94 7.84 0.77 32.57
CA ASN A 94 8.84 1.28 33.50
C ASN A 94 9.06 0.20 34.56
N GLY A 95 10.29 -0.23 34.76
CA GLY A 95 10.57 -1.29 35.73
C GLY A 95 12.00 -1.82 35.62
N PRO A 96 12.40 -2.72 36.53
CA PRO A 96 13.67 -3.42 36.40
C PRO A 96 13.69 -4.20 35.09
N ALA A 97 14.84 -4.22 34.42
CA ALA A 97 15.00 -4.96 33.17
C ALA A 97 14.80 -6.46 33.42
N ASN A 98 13.73 -7.03 32.86
CA ASN A 98 13.57 -8.46 32.68
C ASN A 98 14.01 -8.86 31.26
N PHE A 99 14.20 -10.16 31.03
CA PHE A 99 14.67 -10.69 29.76
C PHE A 99 13.75 -11.76 29.17
N MET A 100 13.32 -11.59 27.92
CA MET A 100 12.44 -12.56 27.24
C MET A 100 12.69 -12.63 25.74
N ILE A 101 13.09 -13.80 25.23
CA ILE A 101 13.42 -13.98 23.81
C ILE A 101 12.18 -14.30 22.97
N ASN A 102 11.23 -15.06 23.52
CA ASN A 102 10.07 -15.52 22.76
C ASN A 102 9.09 -14.34 22.54
N PRO A 103 8.85 -13.92 21.28
CA PRO A 103 7.98 -12.78 21.01
C PRO A 103 6.51 -13.05 21.33
N ASN A 104 6.06 -14.31 21.35
CA ASN A 104 4.69 -14.63 21.79
C ASN A 104 4.53 -14.38 23.30
N ASP A 105 5.51 -14.82 24.09
CA ASP A 105 5.49 -14.65 25.55
C ASP A 105 5.67 -13.17 25.90
N ALA A 106 6.53 -12.45 25.18
CA ALA A 106 6.75 -11.02 25.39
C ALA A 106 5.49 -10.21 25.07
N PHE A 107 4.84 -10.47 23.94
CA PHE A 107 3.61 -9.79 23.55
C PHE A 107 2.43 -10.07 24.50
N ALA A 108 2.39 -11.26 25.12
CA ALA A 108 1.36 -11.63 26.08
C ALA A 108 1.61 -11.09 27.52
N SER A 109 2.78 -10.50 27.77
CA SER A 109 3.21 -10.06 29.09
C SER A 109 3.06 -8.54 29.24
N ASP A 110 2.39 -8.10 30.31
CA ASP A 110 2.34 -6.68 30.71
C ASP A 110 3.73 -6.12 31.09
N GLY A 111 4.75 -6.99 31.21
CA GLY A 111 6.13 -6.61 31.46
C GLY A 111 6.91 -6.18 30.22
N PHE A 112 6.39 -6.30 29.01
CA PHE A 112 7.08 -5.87 27.79
C PHE A 112 6.25 -4.85 27.02
N SER A 113 6.89 -3.94 26.29
CA SER A 113 6.09 -3.00 25.49
C SER A 113 5.47 -3.73 24.32
N HIS A 114 4.18 -3.52 24.10
CA HIS A 114 3.49 -4.09 22.96
C HIS A 114 2.39 -3.15 22.45
N GLY A 115 1.89 -3.43 21.25
CA GLY A 115 0.79 -2.71 20.64
C GLY A 115 0.16 -3.49 19.49
N SER A 116 -1.15 -3.35 19.33
CA SER A 116 -1.91 -3.89 18.20
C SER A 116 -2.59 -2.75 17.47
N PHE A 117 -2.36 -2.67 16.16
CA PHE A 117 -2.88 -1.59 15.32
C PHE A 117 -3.65 -2.18 14.15
N LEU A 118 -4.90 -1.74 13.97
CA LEU A 118 -5.70 -2.14 12.81
C LEU A 118 -5.21 -1.36 11.58
N LEU A 119 -4.80 -2.09 10.55
CA LEU A 119 -4.40 -1.58 9.24
C LEU A 119 -5.49 -1.92 8.22
N PRO A 120 -6.25 -0.93 7.72
CA PRO A 120 -7.18 -1.14 6.62
C PRO A 120 -6.50 -1.68 5.34
N GLN A 121 -7.30 -2.13 4.38
CA GLN A 121 -6.80 -2.42 3.03
C GLN A 121 -6.05 -1.20 2.46
N GLY A 122 -4.87 -1.42 1.87
CA GLY A 122 -4.03 -0.33 1.35
C GLY A 122 -2.57 -0.72 1.13
N SER A 123 -1.76 0.26 0.73
CA SER A 123 -0.31 0.11 0.57
C SER A 123 0.42 0.72 1.76
N TYR A 124 1.40 -0.02 2.29
CA TYR A 124 2.13 0.35 3.49
C TYR A 124 3.65 0.32 3.26
N ALA A 125 4.34 1.23 3.94
CA ALA A 125 5.79 1.20 4.13
C ALA A 125 6.07 1.45 5.61
N LEU A 126 6.10 0.38 6.40
CA LEU A 126 6.20 0.47 7.86
C LEU A 126 7.62 0.83 8.29
N SER A 127 7.70 1.79 9.20
CA SER A 127 8.94 2.20 9.86
C SER A 127 8.75 2.21 11.37
N PHE A 128 9.75 1.70 12.06
CA PHE A 128 9.77 1.57 13.50
C PHE A 128 10.89 2.45 14.05
N LYS A 129 10.55 3.32 14.99
CA LYS A 129 11.48 4.21 15.68
C LYS A 129 11.39 3.93 17.17
N ASN A 130 12.50 3.65 17.84
CA ASN A 130 12.47 3.58 19.30
C ASN A 130 12.31 4.99 19.89
N ILE A 131 11.46 5.14 20.88
CA ILE A 131 11.21 6.41 21.61
C ILE A 131 11.57 6.29 23.09
N GLN A 132 11.79 5.08 23.56
CA GLN A 132 12.40 4.72 24.83
C GLN A 132 13.29 3.50 24.58
N ILE A 133 14.38 3.38 25.33
CA ILE A 133 15.22 2.18 25.31
C ILE A 133 15.35 1.56 26.69
N ALA A 134 15.56 0.25 26.74
CA ALA A 134 15.98 -0.45 27.94
C ALA A 134 17.30 0.13 28.48
N GLN A 135 17.38 0.27 29.81
CA GLN A 135 18.52 0.92 30.45
C GLN A 135 19.82 0.15 30.18
N GLY A 136 20.81 0.84 29.60
CA GLY A 136 22.11 0.23 29.28
C GLY A 136 22.14 -0.58 27.98
N ALA A 137 21.03 -0.65 27.22
CA ALA A 137 20.94 -1.36 25.95
C ALA A 137 20.68 -0.38 24.78
N PRO A 138 21.71 0.30 24.25
CA PRO A 138 21.54 1.26 23.16
C PRO A 138 21.19 0.61 21.82
N ASN A 139 21.36 -0.71 21.71
CA ASN A 139 21.07 -1.51 20.52
C ASN A 139 20.14 -2.63 20.95
N GLY A 140 19.21 -3.00 20.07
CA GLY A 140 18.27 -4.05 20.39
C GLY A 140 17.57 -4.59 19.16
N THR A 141 16.69 -5.55 19.41
CA THR A 141 15.84 -6.18 18.41
C THR A 141 14.47 -6.37 19.00
N ALA A 142 13.45 -6.10 18.20
CA ALA A 142 12.05 -6.27 18.53
C ALA A 142 11.37 -7.01 17.38
N TYR A 143 10.11 -7.35 17.56
CA TYR A 143 9.37 -8.14 16.58
C TYR A 143 8.05 -7.46 16.22
N PHE A 144 7.63 -7.67 14.98
CA PHE A 144 6.26 -7.38 14.56
C PHE A 144 5.68 -8.57 13.80
N ARG A 145 4.36 -8.67 13.74
CA ARG A 145 3.66 -9.61 12.84
C ARG A 145 2.41 -8.97 12.27
N LEU A 146 1.99 -9.46 11.11
CA LEU A 146 0.74 -9.07 10.46
C LEU A 146 -0.22 -10.24 10.50
N THR A 147 -1.35 -10.08 11.18
CA THR A 147 -2.41 -11.09 11.26
C THR A 147 -3.61 -10.61 10.45
N PRO A 148 -4.06 -11.34 9.42
CA PRO A 148 -5.25 -10.94 8.68
C PRO A 148 -6.44 -10.82 9.63
N THR A 149 -7.12 -9.68 9.64
CA THR A 149 -8.36 -9.54 10.38
C THR A 149 -9.42 -10.29 9.59
N ALA A 150 -10.02 -11.32 10.19
CA ALA A 150 -11.15 -12.00 9.56
C ALA A 150 -12.21 -10.95 9.21
N LEU A 151 -12.65 -10.93 7.96
CA LEU A 151 -13.84 -10.14 7.62
C LEU A 151 -14.97 -10.64 8.52
N PRO A 152 -15.80 -9.75 9.10
CA PRO A 152 -17.00 -10.20 9.78
C PRO A 152 -17.76 -11.13 8.82
N PRO A 153 -18.37 -12.22 9.32
CA PRO A 153 -19.19 -13.06 8.48
C PRO A 153 -20.14 -12.14 7.73
N VAL A 154 -20.11 -12.19 6.39
CA VAL A 154 -21.15 -11.55 5.61
C VAL A 154 -22.38 -12.38 5.96
N THR A 155 -23.12 -11.98 7.00
CA THR A 155 -24.45 -12.52 7.23
C THR A 155 -25.16 -12.26 5.92
N PRO A 156 -25.55 -13.31 5.17
CA PRO A 156 -26.30 -13.09 3.95
C PRO A 156 -27.45 -12.20 4.37
N VAL A 157 -27.51 -11.01 3.80
CA VAL A 157 -28.65 -10.12 3.99
C VAL A 157 -29.80 -10.97 3.46
N VAL A 158 -30.54 -11.61 4.37
CA VAL A 158 -31.76 -12.31 4.01
C VAL A 158 -32.57 -11.22 3.36
N PRO A 159 -32.79 -11.28 2.03
CA PRO A 159 -33.57 -10.24 1.40
C PRO A 159 -34.89 -10.19 2.16
N PRO A 160 -35.37 -9.01 2.58
CA PRO A 160 -36.66 -8.92 3.24
C PRO A 160 -37.67 -9.70 2.38
N PRO A 161 -38.50 -10.56 2.99
CA PRO A 161 -39.36 -11.51 2.26
C PRO A 161 -40.39 -10.87 1.31
N ASP A 162 -40.39 -9.55 1.16
CA ASP A 162 -41.40 -8.78 0.43
C ASP A 162 -40.89 -8.03 -0.81
N LEU A 163 -39.62 -8.16 -1.20
CA LEU A 163 -39.24 -7.75 -2.56
C LEU A 163 -39.41 -8.94 -3.50
N ALA A 164 -40.69 -9.26 -3.76
CA ALA A 164 -41.09 -9.94 -4.97
C ALA A 164 -40.24 -9.35 -6.10
N GLN A 165 -39.45 -10.20 -6.74
CA GLN A 165 -38.63 -9.87 -7.89
C GLN A 165 -39.57 -9.24 -8.92
N VAL A 166 -39.69 -7.90 -8.91
CA VAL A 166 -40.55 -7.15 -9.83
C VAL A 166 -39.96 -7.44 -11.21
N PRO A 167 -40.62 -8.24 -12.06
CA PRO A 167 -40.20 -8.33 -13.43
C PRO A 167 -40.44 -6.91 -13.96
N GLU A 168 -39.42 -6.26 -14.51
CA GLU A 168 -39.64 -5.00 -15.24
C GLU A 168 -39.83 -5.30 -16.72
N PRO A 169 -41.06 -5.61 -17.20
CA PRO A 169 -41.31 -5.71 -18.64
C PRO A 169 -41.33 -4.34 -19.32
N GLY A 170 -41.34 -3.22 -18.58
CA GLY A 170 -41.50 -1.87 -19.14
C GLY A 170 -40.20 -1.23 -19.64
N THR A 171 -39.11 -1.34 -18.88
CA THR A 171 -37.91 -0.52 -19.10
C THR A 171 -37.14 -0.94 -20.35
N LEU A 172 -37.14 -2.22 -20.70
CA LEU A 172 -36.56 -2.72 -21.95
C LEU A 172 -37.38 -2.33 -23.18
N ILE A 173 -38.71 -2.28 -23.08
CA ILE A 173 -39.59 -1.88 -24.20
C ILE A 173 -39.43 -0.39 -24.49
N LEU A 174 -39.34 0.46 -23.46
CA LEU A 174 -39.08 1.89 -23.62
C LEU A 174 -37.69 2.17 -24.23
N ALA A 175 -36.65 1.44 -23.81
CA ALA A 175 -35.32 1.56 -24.40
C ALA A 175 -35.30 1.13 -25.89
N ALA A 176 -35.96 0.01 -26.23
CA ALA A 176 -36.05 -0.48 -27.60
C ALA A 176 -36.85 0.47 -28.52
N CYS A 177 -37.99 0.99 -28.06
CA CYS A 177 -38.80 1.94 -28.82
C CYS A 177 -38.09 3.29 -29.02
N GLY A 178 -37.33 3.77 -28.03
CA GLY A 178 -36.55 5.01 -28.15
C GLY A 178 -35.47 4.95 -29.24
N VAL A 179 -34.75 3.84 -29.34
CA VAL A 179 -33.71 3.66 -30.37
C VAL A 179 -34.31 3.53 -31.77
N ALA A 180 -35.44 2.83 -31.92
CA ALA A 180 -36.14 2.71 -33.20
C ALA A 180 -36.68 4.06 -33.71
N GLY A 181 -37.19 4.91 -32.81
CA GLY A 181 -37.68 6.26 -33.15
C GLY A 181 -36.59 7.20 -33.68
N LEU A 182 -35.35 7.07 -33.17
CA LEU A 182 -34.21 7.89 -33.60
C LEU A 182 -33.61 7.44 -34.94
N ALA A 183 -33.69 6.15 -35.27
CA ALA A 183 -33.15 5.62 -36.53
C ALA A 183 -34.01 5.99 -37.77
N TYR A 184 -35.33 6.11 -37.60
CA TYR A 184 -36.28 6.27 -38.71
C TYR A 184 -36.05 7.52 -39.59
N PRO A 185 -35.83 8.74 -39.06
CA PRO A 185 -35.59 9.92 -39.92
C PRO A 185 -34.23 9.87 -40.64
N GLY A 186 -33.23 9.16 -40.11
CA GLY A 186 -31.92 8.98 -40.75
C GLY A 186 -32.00 8.11 -42.01
N LEU A 187 -32.72 6.99 -41.94
CA LEU A 187 -32.95 6.08 -43.07
C LEU A 187 -33.74 6.74 -44.21
N ARG A 188 -34.74 7.58 -43.90
CA ARG A 188 -35.53 8.30 -44.93
C ARG A 188 -34.70 9.32 -45.71
N ARG A 189 -33.69 9.94 -45.10
CA ARG A 189 -32.80 10.91 -45.77
C ARG A 189 -31.78 10.24 -46.69
N TRP A 190 -31.39 8.99 -46.40
CA TRP A 190 -30.41 8.28 -47.21
C TRP A 190 -30.99 7.77 -48.54
N GLY A 191 -32.25 7.32 -48.54
CA GLY A 191 -32.93 6.87 -49.77
C GLY A 191 -33.03 7.96 -50.85
N ARG A 192 -33.28 9.23 -50.48
CA ARG A 192 -33.42 10.33 -51.45
C ARG A 192 -32.12 10.74 -52.15
N ARG A 193 -30.94 10.34 -51.64
CA ARG A 193 -29.65 10.67 -52.28
C ARG A 193 -29.27 9.73 -53.43
N ARG A 194 -30.05 8.66 -53.67
CA ARG A 194 -29.77 7.70 -54.75
C ARG A 194 -30.53 7.97 -56.05
N GLU A 195 -31.40 8.98 -56.07
CA GLU A 195 -32.20 9.34 -57.23
C GLU A 195 -31.59 10.50 -58.05
N GLU A 196 -30.32 10.84 -57.81
CA GLU A 196 -29.66 11.89 -58.59
C GLU A 196 -29.39 11.36 -60.02
N PRO A 197 -30.01 11.94 -61.06
CA PRO A 197 -29.81 11.50 -62.44
C PRO A 197 -28.34 11.73 -62.83
N GLN A 198 -27.71 10.73 -63.45
CA GLN A 198 -26.39 10.93 -64.04
C GLN A 198 -26.50 11.98 -65.16
N PRO A 199 -25.66 13.03 -65.16
CA PRO A 199 -25.59 13.97 -66.27
C PRO A 199 -25.00 13.24 -67.49
N GLU A 200 -25.72 13.33 -68.62
CA GLU A 200 -25.24 12.90 -69.95
C GLU A 200 -24.12 13.80 -70.49
#